data_AF-A0A6C0LL64-F1
#
_entry.id   AF-A0A6C0LL64-F1
#
_cell.length_a   1.000
_cell.length_b   1.000
_cell.length_c   1.000
_cell.angle_alpha   90.00
_cell.angle_beta   90.00
_cell.angle_gamma   90.00
#
_symmetry.space_group_name_H-M   'P 1'
#
loop_
_entity.id
_entity.type
_entity.pdbx_description
1 polymer ?
#
loop_
_entity_poly.entity_id
_entity_poly.type
_entity_poly.pdbx_seq_one_letter_code
_entity_poly.pdbx_strand_id
1 'polypeptide(L)' 'MENGETSYIKTDDNKIINEKCIRWVQKMNECLEVCLKPTGCDIESKDTHKICKSNNLDSYSKLNKHFE' A
#
# COMPACT_ATOMS: atom_id res chain seq x y z
N MET A 1 -18.14 -2.63 -21.06
CA MET A 1 -16.84 -3.34 -21.01
C MET A 1 -15.86 -2.41 -20.32
N GLU A 2 -15.83 -2.43 -19.00
CA GLU A 2 -14.74 -1.77 -18.26
C GLU A 2 -13.60 -2.77 -18.20
N ASN A 3 -12.56 -2.57 -19.02
CA ASN A 3 -11.25 -3.14 -18.74
C ASN A 3 -10.76 -2.48 -17.45
N GLY A 4 -11.21 -2.99 -16.31
CA GLY A 4 -10.77 -2.52 -15.01
C GLY A 4 -9.34 -2.97 -14.81
N GLU A 5 -8.38 -2.21 -15.37
CA GLU A 5 -6.95 -2.45 -15.22
C GLU A 5 -6.66 -2.75 -13.76
N THR A 6 -6.29 -4.00 -13.51
CA THR A 6 -6.01 -4.44 -12.15
C THR A 6 -4.68 -3.84 -11.79
N SER A 7 -4.72 -2.78 -10.99
CA SER A 7 -3.52 -2.09 -10.53
C SER A 7 -2.93 -2.83 -9.33
N TYR A 8 -1.64 -3.12 -9.44
CA TYR A 8 -0.87 -3.80 -8.41
C TYR A 8 0.22 -2.88 -7.88
N ILE A 9 0.60 -3.12 -6.63
CA ILE A 9 1.65 -2.39 -5.91
C ILE A 9 2.62 -3.41 -5.33
N LYS A 10 3.91 -3.09 -5.40
CA LYS A 10 4.96 -3.87 -4.76
C LYS A 10 5.29 -3.27 -3.39
N THR A 11 5.35 -4.12 -2.38
CA THR A 11 5.70 -3.74 -1.01
C THR A 11 7.17 -4.00 -0.72
N ASP A 12 7.68 -3.41 0.36
CA ASP A 12 9.07 -3.55 0.77
C ASP A 12 9.41 -4.98 1.19
N ASP A 13 8.43 -5.74 1.69
CA ASP A 13 8.54 -7.17 1.98
C ASP A 13 8.40 -8.06 0.72
N ASN A 14 8.56 -7.47 -0.47
CA ASN A 14 8.55 -8.13 -1.78
C ASN A 14 7.24 -8.87 -2.09
N LYS A 15 6.11 -8.40 -1.55
CA LYS A 15 4.77 -8.88 -1.89
C LYS A 15 4.13 -7.97 -2.93
N ILE A 16 3.17 -8.54 -3.66
CA ILE A 16 2.36 -7.81 -4.63
C ILE A 16 0.94 -7.74 -4.07
N ILE A 17 0.43 -6.52 -3.91
CA ILE A 17 -0.92 -6.25 -3.41
C ILE A 17 -1.78 -5.67 -4.53
N ASN A 18 -3.05 -6.07 -4.59
CA ASN A 18 -4.03 -5.45 -5.48
C ASN A 18 -4.54 -4.16 -4.85
N GLU A 19 -4.47 -3.04 -5.56
CA GLU A 19 -4.89 -1.73 -5.05
C GLU A 19 -6.35 -1.70 -4.61
N LYS A 20 -7.22 -2.46 -5.29
CA LYS A 20 -8.64 -2.55 -4.96
C LYS A 20 -8.91 -3.23 -3.61
N CYS A 21 -7.94 -3.99 -3.09
CA CYS A 21 -8.03 -4.66 -1.80
C CYS A 21 -7.54 -3.77 -0.64
N ILE A 22 -6.96 -2.61 -0.94
CA ILE A 22 -6.49 -1.68 0.08
C ILE A 22 -7.69 -1.09 0.83
N ARG A 23 -7.65 -1.20 2.16
CA ARG A 23 -8.69 -0.68 3.05
C ARG A 23 -8.35 0.68 3.60
N TRP A 24 -7.10 0.85 4.01
CA TRP A 24 -6.58 2.15 4.41
C TRP A 24 -5.07 2.22 4.13
N VAL A 25 -4.59 3.45 4.02
CA VAL A 25 -3.17 3.79 3.92
C VAL A 25 -2.87 4.83 4.99
N GLN A 26 -1.77 4.66 5.71
CA GLN A 26 -1.26 5.62 6.67
C GLN A 26 0.11 6.12 6.22
N LYS A 27 0.28 7.45 6.20
CA LYS A 27 1.56 8.07 5.88
C LYS A 27 2.42 8.18 7.14
N MET A 28 3.60 7.58 7.09
CA MET A 28 4.63 7.60 8.13
C MET A 28 5.93 8.18 7.56
N ASN A 29 6.03 9.50 7.56
CA ASN A 29 7.17 10.25 7.00
C ASN A 29 7.43 9.87 5.53
N GLU A 30 8.54 9.18 5.23
CA GLU A 30 8.92 8.71 3.89
C GLU A 30 8.44 7.29 3.57
N CYS A 31 7.56 6.74 4.41
CA CYS A 31 6.96 5.43 4.21
C CYS A 31 5.43 5.50 4.28
N LEU A 32 4.79 4.55 3.61
CA LEU A 32 3.36 4.29 3.69
C LEU A 32 3.16 2.93 4.34
N GLU A 33 2.14 2.84 5.18
CA GLU A 33 1.67 1.59 5.74
C GLU A 33 0.28 1.29 5.20
N VAL A 34 0.10 0.06 4.71
CA VAL A 34 -1.07 -0.35 3.95
C VAL A 34 -1.72 -1.54 4.61
N CYS A 35 -3.03 -1.44 4.83
CA CYS A 35 -3.84 -2.52 5.35
C CYS A 35 -4.82 -3.05 4.30
N LEU A 36 -4.95 -4.39 4.26
CA LEU A 36 -5.87 -5.09 3.37
C LEU A 36 -7.07 -5.72 4.12
N LYS A 37 -6.97 -5.89 5.45
CA LYS A 37 -7.97 -6.62 6.24
C LYS A 37 -9.22 -5.75 6.49
N PRO A 38 -10.43 -6.31 6.33
CA PRO A 38 -11.68 -5.59 6.56
C PRO A 38 -11.93 -5.31 8.05
N THR A 39 -11.38 -6.13 8.95
CA THR A 39 -11.53 -5.99 10.41
C THR A 39 -10.54 -4.98 11.02
N GLY A 40 -9.80 -4.25 10.18
CA GLY A 40 -8.63 -3.48 10.60
C GLY A 40 -7.37 -4.34 10.60
N CYS A 41 -6.22 -3.68 10.51
CA CYS A 41 -4.91 -4.28 10.67
C CYS A 41 -4.27 -3.69 11.92
N ASP A 42 -3.60 -4.53 12.68
CA ASP A 42 -2.76 -4.09 13.79
C ASP A 42 -1.30 -4.03 13.31
N ILE A 43 -0.69 -2.87 13.54
CA ILE A 43 0.69 -2.56 13.18
C ILE A 43 1.64 -3.48 13.95
N GLU A 44 1.36 -3.78 15.22
CA GLU A 44 2.18 -4.66 16.06
C GLU A 44 2.09 -6.12 15.59
N SER A 45 0.94 -6.49 15.03
CA SER A 45 0.66 -7.83 14.53
C SER A 45 1.23 -8.13 13.14
N LYS A 46 1.97 -7.18 12.52
CA LYS A 46 2.50 -7.30 11.14
C LYS A 46 1.42 -7.60 10.09
N ASP A 47 0.20 -7.13 10.36
CA ASP A 47 -0.93 -7.28 9.45
C ASP A 47 -0.94 -6.24 8.33
N THR A 48 0.03 -5.33 8.38
CA THR A 48 0.23 -4.24 7.43
C THR A 48 1.42 -4.52 6.52
N HIS A 49 1.42 -3.85 5.37
CA HIS A 49 2.55 -3.83 4.46
C HIS A 49 3.15 -2.44 4.40
N LYS A 50 4.48 -2.37 4.41
CA LYS A 50 5.21 -1.12 4.31
C LYS A 50 5.66 -0.87 2.88
N ILE A 51 5.61 0.39 2.47
CA ILE A 51 6.09 0.88 1.17
C ILE A 51 6.87 2.15 1.44
N CYS A 52 8.20 2.09 1.44
CA CYS A 52 9.06 3.25 1.65
C CYS A 52 9.58 3.83 0.34
N LYS A 53 9.69 5.16 0.29
CA LYS A 53 10.23 5.90 -0.87
C LYS A 53 11.62 5.41 -1.29
N SER A 54 12.47 5.04 -0.32
CA SER A 54 13.83 4.54 -0.55
C SER A 54 13.89 3.14 -1.17
N ASN A 55 12.86 2.31 -0.96
CA ASN A 55 12.84 0.91 -1.38
C ASN A 55 12.01 0.69 -2.65
N ASN A 56 10.85 1.34 -2.72
CA ASN A 56 9.90 1.20 -3.82
C ASN A 56 9.33 2.58 -4.19
N LEU A 57 10.15 3.42 -4.83
CA LEU A 57 9.77 4.79 -5.21
C LEU A 57 8.51 4.85 -6.06
N ASP A 58 8.35 3.94 -7.02
CA ASP A 58 7.19 3.88 -7.91
C ASP A 58 5.88 3.62 -7.13
N SER A 59 5.86 2.53 -6.36
CA SER A 59 4.73 2.15 -5.52
C SER A 59 4.41 3.18 -4.44
N TYR A 60 5.43 3.79 -3.82
CA TYR A 60 5.25 4.89 -2.88
C TYR A 60 4.57 6.08 -3.56
N SER A 61 5.09 6.53 -4.70
CA SER A 61 4.58 7.70 -5.42
C SER A 61 3.13 7.49 -5.87
N LYS A 62 2.80 6.26 -6.31
CA LYS A 62 1.46 5.90 -6.74
C LYS A 62 0.40 6.05 -5.65
N LEU A 63 0.72 5.73 -4.40
CA LEU A 63 -0.19 5.90 -3.26
C LEU A 63 -0.06 7.29 -2.61
N ASN A 64 1.14 7.87 -2.54
CA ASN A 64 1.38 9.16 -1.90
C ASN A 64 0.64 10.31 -2.59
N LYS A 65 0.33 10.20 -3.90
CA LYS A 65 -0.48 11.18 -4.65
C LYS A 65 -1.85 11.47 -4.03
N HIS A 66 -2.37 10.59 -3.17
CA HIS A 66 -3.64 10.75 -2.48
C HIS A 66 -3.54 11.56 -1.17
N PHE A 67 -2.32 11.89 -0.73
CA PHE A 67 -2.03 12.68 0.47
C PHE A 67 -1.51 14.08 0.15
N GLU A 68 -1.51 14.47 -1.14
CA GLU A 68 -1.04 15.78 -1.65
C GLU A 68 -2.21 16.61 -2.18
#